data_AF-A0A4Y2N371-F1
#
_entry.id   AF-A0A4Y2N371-F1
#
_cell.length_a   1.000
_cell.length_b   1.000
_cell.length_c   1.000
_cell.angle_alpha   90.00
_cell.angle_beta   90.00
_cell.angle_gamma   90.00
#
_symmetry.space_group_name_H-M   'P 1'
#
loop_
_entity.id
_entity.type
_entity.pdbx_description
1 polymer ?
#
loop_
_entity_poly.entity_id
_entity_poly.type
_entity_poly.pdbx_seq_one_letter_code
_entity_poly.pdbx_strand_id
1 'polypeptide(L)'
;MTEESTTLLLVQTIFRHADRAPLMLYPTDPNSEACWPDGMGRLTQTGKKQHYELGKFLRSMYKDFITTNPKEVYVNSSSDDRCLNSAEANLASFYAPEERWKLEDDLNWQPIPIHYLPTQLDKVKFFNSFKILVLFNLLIKKKHFRNYYYQ
;
A
#
# COMPACT_ATOMS: atom_id res chain seq x y z
N MET A 1 -0.18 -8.29 -41.03
CA MET A 1 -0.51 -8.73 -39.66
C MET A 1 -0.60 -7.48 -38.81
N THR A 2 -1.79 -7.08 -38.40
CA THR A 2 -1.95 -6.04 -37.38
C THR A 2 -1.57 -6.66 -36.05
N GLU A 3 -0.48 -6.20 -35.42
CA GLU A 3 -0.18 -6.58 -34.04
C GLU A 3 -1.38 -6.19 -33.17
N GLU A 4 -2.00 -7.17 -32.52
CA GLU A 4 -2.93 -6.88 -31.44
C GLU A 4 -2.10 -6.30 -30.28
N SER A 5 -2.20 -4.99 -30.07
CA SER A 5 -1.53 -4.35 -28.94
C SER A 5 -2.17 -4.82 -27.63
N THR A 6 -1.40 -5.49 -26.78
CA THR A 6 -1.83 -5.79 -25.41
C THR A 6 -1.68 -4.54 -24.55
N THR A 7 -2.67 -4.24 -23.73
CA THR A 7 -2.69 -3.05 -22.86
C THR A 7 -2.93 -3.47 -21.42
N LEU A 8 -2.17 -2.92 -20.48
CA LEU A 8 -2.37 -3.13 -19.05
C LEU A 8 -3.68 -2.44 -18.63
N LEU A 9 -4.59 -3.20 -18.00
CA LEU A 9 -5.90 -2.70 -17.57
C LEU A 9 -6.03 -2.56 -16.06
N LEU A 10 -5.34 -3.41 -15.31
CA LEU A 10 -5.45 -3.51 -13.86
C LEU A 10 -4.16 -4.05 -13.27
N VAL A 11 -3.77 -3.47 -12.15
CA VAL A 11 -2.74 -4.01 -11.27
C VAL A 11 -3.40 -4.33 -9.94
N GLN A 12 -3.06 -5.47 -9.35
CA GLN A 12 -3.44 -5.82 -7.98
C GLN A 12 -2.20 -6.34 -7.29
N THR A 13 -1.88 -5.78 -6.12
CA THR A 13 -0.68 -6.15 -5.39
C THR A 13 -1.01 -6.47 -3.94
N ILE A 14 -0.33 -7.49 -3.42
CA ILE A 14 -0.47 -7.93 -2.04
C ILE A 14 0.94 -8.02 -1.46
N PHE A 15 1.17 -7.30 -0.37
CA PHE A 15 2.46 -7.28 0.29
C PHE A 15 2.31 -7.67 1.76
N ARG A 16 3.39 -8.21 2.32
CA ARG A 16 3.56 -8.31 3.76
C ARG A 16 3.98 -6.93 4.30
N HIS A 17 3.69 -6.65 5.57
CA HIS A 17 4.39 -5.58 6.28
C HIS A 17 5.91 -5.85 6.28
N ALA A 18 6.70 -4.80 6.39
CA ALA A 18 8.15 -4.90 6.39
C ALA A 18 8.74 -5.24 7.76
N ASP A 19 10.05 -5.01 7.92
CA ASP A 19 10.80 -5.25 9.14
C ASP A 19 10.14 -4.60 10.37
N ARG A 20 10.05 -5.38 11.45
CA ARG A 20 9.36 -5.00 12.68
C ARG A 20 10.07 -5.60 13.89
N ALA A 21 9.83 -4.99 15.05
CA ALA A 21 10.18 -5.61 16.31
C ALA A 21 9.47 -6.98 16.49
N PRO A 22 10.04 -7.91 17.28
CA PRO A 22 9.36 -9.13 17.70
C PRO A 22 8.02 -8.81 18.37
N LEU A 23 7.05 -9.74 18.29
CA LEU A 23 5.75 -9.55 18.96
C LEU A 23 5.86 -9.76 20.46
N MET A 24 6.76 -10.65 20.88
CA MET A 24 7.07 -10.97 22.26
C MET A 24 8.50 -11.50 22.32
N LEU A 25 9.12 -11.37 23.49
CA LEU A 25 10.42 -11.96 23.78
C LEU A 25 10.20 -13.34 24.40
N TYR A 26 11.17 -14.25 24.22
CA TYR A 26 11.15 -15.52 24.93
C TYR A 26 11.64 -15.32 26.37
N PRO A 27 11.29 -16.21 27.33
CA PRO A 27 11.52 -15.96 28.75
C PRO A 27 12.97 -15.68 29.16
N THR A 28 13.94 -16.16 28.39
CA THR A 28 15.39 -16.00 28.66
C THR A 28 16.08 -15.16 27.59
N ASP A 29 15.35 -14.27 26.90
CA ASP A 29 15.94 -13.36 25.92
C ASP A 29 16.94 -12.43 26.62
N PRO A 30 18.20 -12.34 26.16
CA PRO A 30 19.18 -11.43 26.74
C PRO A 30 18.85 -9.95 26.45
N ASN A 31 17.98 -9.68 25.47
CA ASN A 31 17.54 -8.33 25.14
C ASN A 31 16.23 -8.01 25.86
N SER A 32 16.09 -6.77 26.31
CA SER A 32 14.82 -6.30 26.88
C SER A 32 13.98 -5.59 25.83
N GLU A 33 12.71 -5.30 26.15
CA GLU A 33 11.83 -4.51 25.27
C GLU A 33 12.41 -3.13 24.93
N ALA A 34 13.27 -2.57 25.80
CA ALA A 34 13.94 -1.29 25.58
C ALA A 34 14.88 -1.29 24.37
N CYS A 35 15.29 -2.47 23.87
CA CYS A 35 16.05 -2.60 22.63
C CYS A 35 15.24 -2.26 21.37
N TRP A 36 13.91 -2.10 21.50
CA TRP A 36 12.98 -1.83 20.41
C TRP A 36 12.36 -0.44 20.61
N PRO A 37 12.97 0.63 20.08
CA PRO A 37 12.57 2.02 20.38
C PRO A 37 11.18 2.38 19.86
N ASP A 38 10.74 1.75 18.76
CA ASP A 38 9.38 1.90 18.24
C ASP A 38 8.37 1.04 19.03
N GLY A 39 8.82 0.15 19.92
CA GLY A 39 8.00 -0.78 20.71
C GLY A 39 7.81 -2.16 20.07
N MET A 40 7.37 -3.11 20.88
CA MET A 40 7.14 -4.51 20.46
C MET A 40 6.08 -4.62 19.35
N GLY A 41 6.35 -5.46 18.36
CA GLY A 41 5.49 -5.69 17.21
C GLY A 41 5.32 -4.50 16.25
N ARG A 42 6.00 -3.37 16.50
CA ARG A 42 5.91 -2.15 15.68
C ARG A 42 6.89 -2.19 14.52
N LEU A 43 6.51 -1.49 13.45
CA LEU A 43 7.34 -1.37 12.25
C LEU A 43 8.59 -0.55 12.56
N THR A 44 9.77 -1.07 12.25
CA THR A 44 11.03 -0.37 12.52
C THR A 44 11.26 0.72 11.47
N GLN A 45 12.24 1.60 11.72
CA GLN A 45 12.74 2.53 10.71
C GLN A 45 13.26 1.81 9.45
N THR A 46 13.86 0.63 9.60
CA THR A 46 14.26 -0.23 8.48
C THR A 46 13.04 -0.68 7.68
N GLY A 47 11.97 -1.10 8.35
CA GLY A 47 10.73 -1.51 7.70
C GLY A 47 10.05 -0.39 6.93
N LYS A 48 10.03 0.84 7.49
CA LYS A 48 9.54 2.04 6.80
C LYS A 48 10.33 2.27 5.50
N LYS A 49 11.67 2.20 5.55
CA LYS A 49 12.53 2.35 4.36
C LYS A 49 12.28 1.25 3.32
N GLN A 50 12.11 0.00 3.75
CA GLN A 50 11.83 -1.12 2.83
C GLN A 50 10.54 -0.87 2.03
N HIS A 51 9.46 -0.42 2.67
CA HIS A 51 8.22 -0.11 1.94
C HIS A 51 8.33 1.14 1.07
N TYR A 52 9.10 2.14 1.50
CA TYR A 52 9.39 3.31 0.69
C TYR A 52 10.18 2.96 -0.58
N GLU A 53 11.19 2.11 -0.48
CA GLU A 53 11.91 1.64 -1.67
C GLU A 53 11.03 0.77 -2.58
N LEU A 54 10.16 -0.08 -2.00
CA LEU A 54 9.15 -0.81 -2.77
C LEU A 54 8.21 0.14 -3.52
N GLY A 55 7.79 1.25 -2.90
CA GLY A 55 6.91 2.23 -3.55
C GLY A 55 7.59 2.94 -4.72
N LYS A 56 8.87 3.31 -4.59
CA LYS A 56 9.68 3.81 -5.72
C LYS A 56 9.78 2.80 -6.85
N PHE A 57 10.02 1.54 -6.52
CA PHE A 57 10.10 0.47 -7.51
C PHE A 57 8.79 0.34 -8.29
N LEU A 58 7.64 0.33 -7.60
CA LEU A 58 6.31 0.27 -8.23
C LEU A 58 6.03 1.52 -9.07
N ARG A 59 6.42 2.72 -8.59
CA ARG A 59 6.30 3.98 -9.35
C ARG A 59 7.05 3.88 -10.67
N SER A 60 8.28 3.37 -10.65
CA SER A 60 9.08 3.19 -11.86
C SER A 60 8.50 2.12 -12.78
N MET A 61 8.01 1.01 -12.22
CA MET A 61 7.46 -0.11 -12.98
C MET A 61 6.16 0.25 -13.71
N TYR A 62 5.31 1.05 -13.08
CA TYR A 62 3.98 1.40 -13.60
C TYR A 62 3.87 2.86 -14.06
N LYS A 63 4.98 3.56 -14.27
CA LYS A 63 5.02 4.99 -14.65
C LYS A 63 4.15 5.35 -15.87
N ASP A 64 3.99 4.41 -16.81
CA ASP A 64 3.21 4.63 -18.03
C ASP A 64 1.72 4.23 -17.86
N PHE A 65 1.37 3.66 -16.70
CA PHE A 65 0.02 3.19 -16.36
C PHE A 65 -0.67 4.04 -15.28
N ILE A 66 0.10 4.62 -14.34
CA ILE A 66 -0.43 5.46 -13.26
C ILE A 66 0.06 6.91 -13.35
N THR A 67 -0.64 7.81 -12.68
CA THR A 67 -0.25 9.21 -12.50
C THR A 67 0.09 9.45 -11.03
N THR A 68 -0.03 10.68 -10.51
CA THR A 68 0.01 10.96 -9.06
C THR A 68 -1.39 11.17 -8.47
N ASN A 69 -2.44 10.86 -9.23
CA ASN A 69 -3.82 11.14 -8.81
C ASN A 69 -4.25 10.13 -7.73
N PRO A 70 -4.54 10.56 -6.49
CA PRO A 70 -4.91 9.65 -5.40
C PRO A 70 -6.23 8.91 -5.63
N LYS A 71 -7.02 9.29 -6.66
CA LYS A 71 -8.28 8.62 -7.03
C LYS A 71 -8.09 7.37 -7.89
N GLU A 72 -6.90 7.10 -8.42
CA GLU A 72 -6.63 5.91 -9.25
C GLU A 72 -6.19 4.69 -8.43
N VAL A 73 -5.99 4.87 -7.12
CA VAL A 73 -5.59 3.82 -6.18
C VAL A 73 -6.64 3.60 -5.11
N TYR A 74 -6.78 2.33 -4.70
CA TYR A 74 -7.64 1.93 -3.60
C TYR A 74 -6.86 1.03 -2.63
N VAL A 75 -6.60 1.54 -1.45
CA VAL A 75 -5.69 0.88 -0.51
C VAL A 75 -6.49 0.22 0.60
N ASN A 76 -6.27 -1.08 0.79
CA ASN A 76 -6.77 -1.85 1.92
C ASN A 76 -5.60 -2.38 2.76
N SER A 77 -5.75 -2.33 4.07
CA SER A 77 -4.78 -2.88 5.02
C SER A 77 -5.50 -3.66 6.11
N SER A 78 -4.80 -4.59 6.76
CA SER A 78 -5.22 -5.01 8.09
C SER A 78 -5.10 -3.85 9.08
N SER A 79 -5.91 -3.88 10.14
CA SER A 79 -5.93 -2.85 11.20
C SER A 79 -4.71 -2.88 12.14
N ASP A 80 -3.66 -3.62 11.80
CA ASP A 80 -2.43 -3.63 12.58
C ASP A 80 -1.60 -2.40 12.22
N ASP A 81 -1.12 -1.64 13.20
CA ASP A 81 -0.35 -0.41 12.96
C ASP A 81 0.88 -0.63 12.08
N ARG A 82 1.55 -1.79 12.23
CA ARG A 82 2.67 -2.17 11.35
C ARG A 82 2.29 -2.31 9.88
N CYS A 83 1.05 -2.70 9.58
CA CYS A 83 0.54 -2.80 8.22
C CYS A 83 0.08 -1.43 7.69
N LEU A 84 -0.60 -0.64 8.52
CA LEU A 84 -0.98 0.74 8.16
C LEU A 84 0.26 1.59 7.86
N ASN A 85 1.24 1.62 8.76
CA ASN A 85 2.47 2.40 8.58
C ASN A 85 3.30 1.91 7.38
N SER A 86 3.24 0.60 7.08
CA SER A 86 3.88 0.03 5.89
C SER A 86 3.21 0.52 4.61
N ALA A 87 1.87 0.56 4.59
CA ALA A 87 1.11 1.09 3.46
C ALA A 87 1.37 2.59 3.27
N GLU A 88 1.39 3.37 4.36
CA GLU A 88 1.73 4.80 4.31
C GLU A 88 3.14 5.04 3.74
N ALA A 89 4.15 4.31 4.23
CA ALA A 89 5.51 4.44 3.73
C ALA A 89 5.63 4.07 2.24
N ASN A 90 4.88 3.06 1.80
CA ASN A 90 4.83 2.70 0.38
C ASN A 90 4.19 3.80 -0.47
N LEU A 91 3.03 4.30 -0.06
CA LEU A 91 2.30 5.34 -0.78
C LEU A 91 3.06 6.66 -0.85
N ALA A 92 3.82 6.99 0.19
CA ALA A 92 4.63 8.21 0.23
C ALA A 92 5.65 8.32 -0.91
N SER A 93 6.15 7.20 -1.44
CA SER A 93 7.02 7.18 -2.63
C SER A 93 6.28 6.80 -3.89
N PHE A 94 5.30 5.89 -3.79
CA PHE A 94 4.61 5.36 -4.94
C PHE A 94 3.70 6.41 -5.62
N TYR A 95 3.08 7.25 -4.79
CA TYR A 95 2.22 8.35 -5.20
C TYR A 95 2.77 9.69 -4.68
N ALA A 96 4.10 9.87 -4.73
CA ALA A 96 4.69 11.18 -4.47
C ALA A 96 4.00 12.23 -5.39
N PRO A 97 3.53 13.37 -4.85
CA PRO A 97 2.66 14.28 -5.59
C PRO A 97 3.41 15.09 -6.65
N GLU A 98 2.73 15.32 -7.77
CA GLU A 98 3.13 16.25 -8.82
C GLU A 98 2.02 17.30 -9.02
N GLU A 99 2.41 18.49 -9.48
CA GLU A 99 1.51 19.58 -9.86
C GLU A 99 0.44 19.89 -8.79
N ARG A 100 -0.85 19.84 -9.17
CA ARG A 100 -2.01 20.14 -8.32
C ARG A 100 -2.17 19.26 -7.08
N TRP A 101 -1.43 18.15 -6.98
CA TRP A 101 -1.53 17.22 -5.86
C TRP A 101 -0.52 17.53 -4.75
N LYS A 102 0.40 18.47 -4.98
CA LYS A 102 1.31 18.95 -3.94
C LYS A 102 0.52 19.77 -2.92
N LEU A 103 0.80 19.51 -1.64
CA LEU A 103 0.31 20.34 -0.54
C LEU A 103 1.20 21.57 -0.34
N GLU A 104 2.51 21.33 -0.31
CA GLU A 104 3.57 22.34 -0.23
C GLU A 104 4.68 21.95 -1.23
N ASP A 105 5.47 22.91 -1.70
CA ASP A 105 6.48 22.66 -2.73
C ASP A 105 7.62 21.73 -2.28
N ASP A 106 7.99 21.82 -1.00
CA ASP A 106 9.05 21.05 -0.36
C ASP A 106 8.58 19.75 0.31
N LEU A 107 7.27 19.48 0.27
CA LEU A 107 6.66 18.27 0.83
C LEU A 107 6.26 17.27 -0.27
N ASN A 108 7.13 16.28 -0.50
CA ASN A 108 6.86 15.16 -1.41
C ASN A 108 5.98 14.08 -0.77
N TRP A 109 4.82 14.49 -0.25
CA TRP A 109 3.82 13.60 0.33
C TRP A 109 2.41 14.17 0.09
N GLN A 110 1.44 13.28 -0.14
CA GLN A 110 0.03 13.64 -0.23
C GLN A 110 -0.83 12.63 0.53
N PRO A 111 -1.99 13.05 1.06
CA PRO A 111 -2.90 12.14 1.75
C PRO A 111 -3.56 11.18 0.77
N ILE A 112 -3.48 9.88 1.06
CA ILE A 112 -4.18 8.81 0.34
C ILE A 112 -4.94 7.97 1.36
N PRO A 113 -6.27 7.79 1.21
CA PRO A 113 -7.05 6.98 2.13
C PRO A 113 -6.59 5.52 2.17
N ILE A 114 -6.37 5.00 3.37
CA ILE A 114 -6.11 3.59 3.64
C ILE A 114 -7.31 3.03 4.39
N HIS A 115 -8.00 2.09 3.77
CA HIS A 115 -9.16 1.44 4.37
C HIS A 115 -8.73 0.20 5.14
N TYR A 116 -9.43 -0.08 6.23
CA TYR A 116 -9.25 -1.29 7.02
C TYR A 116 -10.54 -1.66 7.72
N LEU A 117 -10.68 -2.93 8.08
CA LEU A 117 -11.72 -3.40 8.97
C LEU A 117 -11.10 -3.73 10.34
N PRO A 118 -11.82 -3.50 11.45
CA PRO A 118 -11.42 -4.03 12.75
C PRO A 118 -11.13 -5.52 12.68
N THR A 119 -10.10 -5.97 13.39
CA THR A 119 -9.61 -7.36 13.34
C THR A 119 -10.70 -8.42 13.45
N GLN A 120 -11.71 -8.19 14.29
CA GLN A 120 -12.81 -9.12 14.55
C GLN A 120 -13.79 -9.26 13.38
N LEU A 121 -13.84 -8.25 12.50
CA LEU A 121 -14.75 -8.18 11.36
C LEU A 121 -14.05 -8.57 10.04
N ASP A 122 -12.72 -8.64 10.04
CA ASP A 122 -11.92 -8.91 8.85
C ASP A 122 -11.86 -10.42 8.55
N LYS A 123 -12.78 -10.88 7.72
CA LYS A 123 -12.88 -12.29 7.26
C LYS A 123 -11.83 -12.66 6.21
N VAL A 124 -11.10 -11.69 5.65
CA VAL A 124 -10.05 -11.91 4.64
C VAL A 124 -8.74 -12.38 5.31
N LYS A 125 -8.67 -12.34 6.65
CA LYS A 125 -7.57 -12.85 7.50
C LYS A 125 -7.41 -14.38 7.52
N PHE A 126 -8.15 -15.14 6.70
CA PHE A 126 -8.10 -16.62 6.70
C PHE A 126 -6.70 -17.22 6.41
N PHE A 127 -5.72 -16.39 6.04
CA PHE A 127 -4.30 -16.70 6.15
C PHE A 127 -3.62 -15.68 7.09
N ASN A 128 -3.29 -16.14 8.30
CA ASN A 128 -2.54 -15.46 9.38
C ASN A 128 -1.85 -14.14 8.99
N SER A 129 -2.13 -13.04 9.71
CA SER A 129 -1.25 -11.86 9.93
C SER A 129 -0.58 -11.14 8.74
N PHE A 130 -0.90 -11.46 7.48
CA PHE A 130 -0.15 -11.03 6.32
C PHE A 130 -1.08 -10.48 5.24
N LYS A 131 -1.33 -9.16 5.18
CA LYS A 131 -1.79 -8.48 3.95
C LYS A 131 -1.85 -6.96 4.13
N ILE A 132 -1.10 -6.25 3.29
CA ILE A 132 -1.47 -4.95 2.72
C ILE A 132 -1.94 -5.29 1.31
N LEU A 133 -3.19 -4.98 1.00
CA LEU A 133 -3.78 -5.18 -0.32
C LEU A 133 -3.90 -3.81 -0.98
N VAL A 134 -2.99 -3.49 -1.88
CA VAL A 134 -3.15 -2.32 -2.75
C VAL A 134 -3.89 -2.79 -4.00
N LEU A 135 -5.17 -2.44 -4.07
CA LEU A 135 -6.02 -2.64 -5.24
C LEU A 135 -5.99 -1.35 -6.05
N PHE A 136 -5.68 -1.40 -7.34
CA PHE A 136 -5.84 -0.22 -8.19
C PHE A 136 -7.26 -0.29 -8.73
N ASN A 137 -8.10 0.68 -8.41
CA ASN A 137 -9.42 0.72 -9.02
C ASN A 137 -9.29 1.45 -10.36
N LEU A 138 -9.34 0.69 -11.47
CA LEU A 138 -9.75 1.28 -12.75
C LEU A 138 -11.22 0.95 -12.99
N LEU A 139 -12.03 2.01 -13.07
CA LEU A 139 -13.36 1.99 -13.65
C LEU A 139 -13.23 1.42 -15.07
N ILE A 140 -14.00 0.37 -15.36
CA ILE A 140 -14.05 -0.28 -16.67
C ILE A 140 -14.41 0.77 -17.72
N LYS A 141 -13.43 1.22 -18.50
CA LYS A 141 -13.66 1.78 -19.84
C LYS A 141 -13.22 0.77 -20.89
N LYS A 142 -13.94 -0.35 -20.97
CA LYS A 142 -14.05 -1.00 -22.29
C LYS A 142 -14.89 -0.07 -23.15
N LYS A 143 -14.33 0.38 -24.26
CA LYS A 143 -14.95 1.20 -25.32
C LYS A 143 -16.15 0.51 -26.01
N HIS A 144 -16.80 -0.47 -25.39
CA HIS A 144 -17.85 -1.31 -25.98
C HIS A 144 -18.96 -1.81 -25.03
N PHE A 145 -19.09 -1.28 -23.81
CA PHE A 145 -20.30 -1.50 -23.02
C PHE A 145 -21.16 -0.23 -23.01
N ARG A 146 -21.94 -0.08 -24.07
CA ARG A 146 -23.07 0.84 -24.13
C ARG A 146 -24.26 0.12 -23.50
N ASN A 147 -24.94 0.79 -22.58
CA ASN A 147 -26.20 0.42 -21.94
C ASN A 147 -26.10 -0.73 -20.93
N TYR A 148 -26.14 -0.40 -19.65
CA TYR A 148 -27.12 -0.80 -18.64
C TYR A 148 -26.74 -0.03 -17.37
N TYR A 149 -27.69 0.24 -16.47
CA TYR A 149 -27.57 1.14 -15.30
C TYR A 149 -27.90 2.63 -15.55
N TYR A 150 -29.06 2.87 -16.17
CA TYR A 150 -30.10 3.76 -15.61
C TYR A 150 -31.47 3.20 -16.02
N GLN A 151 -32.13 2.54 -15.07
CA GLN A 151 -33.59 2.49 -14.92
C GLN A 151 -33.86 2.59 -13.42
#